data_AF-A0A9D9IJ01-F1
#
_entry.id   AF-A0A9D9IJ01-F1
#
_cell.length_a   1.000
_cell.length_b   1.000
_cell.length_c   1.000
_cell.angle_alpha   90.00
_cell.angle_beta   90.00
_cell.angle_gamma   90.00
#
_symmetry.space_group_name_H-M   'P 1'
#
loop_
_entity.id
_entity.type
_entity.pdbx_description
1 polymer ?
#
loop_
_entity_poly.entity_id
_entity_poly.type
_entity_poly.pdbx_seq_one_letter_code
_entity_poly.pdbx_strand_id
1 'polypeptide(L)'
;MKRHQTIPLFFTALLAMLLLYTAECPAQNPKGTASQEKERRMAYYVEKNGDTVYYGTIEGAKIYAKIPKQRGTYWRRYYRDVQNFGKTYPYALMAKQILMETDSTIFSEDFSRIQRERFIRSVEKDLFARFEKPLRSMTVSQGKMLMKLIDREVGITSYNIIKDYKGGLTAGFWQGVAKLFGSDLKKPYDKDGEDARLEELVEIWNAGEYEALYYSLFWKYPDFIPEEFSKQR
;
A
#
# COMPACT_ATOMS: atom_id res chain seq x y z
N MET A 1 -50.27 52.57 -39.95
CA MET A 1 -49.46 51.34 -39.69
C MET A 1 -48.00 51.76 -39.51
N LYS A 2 -47.28 51.07 -38.60
CA LYS A 2 -45.94 51.34 -38.02
C LYS A 2 -45.95 52.25 -36.78
N ARG A 3 -46.20 51.65 -35.62
CA ARG A 3 -45.77 52.20 -34.32
C ARG A 3 -44.28 51.90 -34.18
N HIS A 4 -43.44 52.92 -34.20
CA HIS A 4 -42.05 52.79 -33.77
C HIS A 4 -42.06 52.55 -32.26
N GLN A 5 -41.69 51.35 -31.83
CA GLN A 5 -41.37 51.04 -30.45
C GLN A 5 -40.08 51.76 -30.09
N THR A 6 -40.18 52.90 -29.42
CA THR A 6 -39.06 53.49 -28.67
C THR A 6 -38.77 52.57 -27.49
N ILE A 7 -37.71 51.76 -27.59
CA ILE A 7 -37.23 50.96 -26.47
C ILE A 7 -36.80 51.95 -25.37
N PRO A 8 -37.33 51.84 -24.14
CA PRO A 8 -36.99 52.77 -23.08
C PRO A 8 -35.49 52.68 -22.77
N LEU A 9 -34.83 53.83 -22.67
CA LEU A 9 -33.39 53.99 -22.37
C LEU A 9 -32.94 53.24 -21.10
N PHE A 10 -33.87 52.93 -20.21
CA PHE A 10 -33.64 52.10 -19.03
C PHE A 10 -33.40 50.61 -19.37
N PHE A 11 -34.02 50.09 -20.43
CA PHE A 11 -33.88 48.69 -20.83
C PHE A 11 -32.54 48.44 -21.53
N THR A 12 -32.02 49.42 -22.26
CA THR A 12 -30.67 49.35 -22.85
C THR A 12 -29.59 49.51 -21.78
N ALA A 13 -29.81 50.36 -20.77
CA ALA A 13 -28.91 50.48 -19.62
C ALA A 13 -28.88 49.20 -18.77
N LEU A 14 -30.02 48.56 -18.55
CA LEU A 14 -30.10 47.30 -17.80
C LEU A 14 -29.42 46.15 -18.56
N LEU A 15 -29.59 46.06 -19.89
CA LEU A 15 -28.94 45.06 -20.73
C LEU A 15 -27.42 45.29 -20.82
N ALA A 16 -26.96 46.54 -20.85
CA ALA A 16 -25.53 46.88 -20.81
C ALA A 16 -24.89 46.58 -19.45
N MET A 17 -25.63 46.80 -18.34
CA MET A 17 -25.19 46.45 -16.99
C MET A 17 -25.16 44.92 -16.78
N LEU A 18 -26.10 44.19 -17.39
CA LEU A 18 -26.11 42.72 -17.41
C LEU A 18 -24.94 42.13 -18.22
N LEU A 19 -24.58 42.78 -19.34
CA LEU A 19 -23.41 42.38 -20.15
C LEU A 19 -22.08 42.70 -19.45
N LEU A 20 -21.99 43.81 -18.69
CA LEU A 20 -20.81 44.14 -17.88
C LEU A 20 -20.61 43.16 -16.71
N TYR A 21 -21.68 42.60 -16.15
CA TYR A 21 -21.59 41.60 -15.07
C TYR A 21 -21.09 40.22 -15.55
N THR A 22 -21.11 39.97 -16.86
CA THR A 22 -20.57 38.71 -17.44
C THR A 22 -19.09 38.77 -17.80
N ALA A 23 -18.41 39.89 -17.54
CA ALA A 23 -17.00 40.09 -17.91
C ALA A 23 -15.99 39.85 -16.78
N GLU A 24 -16.39 39.25 -15.67
CA GLU A 24 -15.44 38.59 -14.77
C GLU A 24 -15.22 37.17 -15.29
N CYS A 25 -14.34 37.04 -16.27
CA CYS A 25 -13.85 35.75 -16.74
C CYS A 25 -12.78 35.28 -15.75
N PRO A 26 -13.00 34.27 -14.90
CA PRO A 26 -11.93 33.65 -14.12
C PRO A 26 -11.10 32.76 -15.06
N ALA A 27 -10.41 33.37 -16.03
CA ALA A 27 -9.65 32.66 -17.06
C ALA A 27 -8.14 32.59 -16.77
N GLN A 28 -7.65 33.10 -15.62
CA GLN A 28 -6.25 32.94 -15.21
C GLN A 28 -6.11 32.88 -13.68
N ASN A 29 -6.61 31.81 -13.07
CA ASN A 29 -6.06 31.37 -11.78
C ASN A 29 -6.12 29.83 -11.71
N PRO A 30 -5.05 29.11 -12.11
CA PRO A 30 -5.05 27.66 -12.04
C PRO A 30 -4.71 27.25 -10.60
N LYS A 31 -5.66 27.42 -9.67
CA LYS A 31 -5.72 26.57 -8.47
C LYS A 31 -6.77 25.49 -8.73
N GLY A 32 -6.45 24.63 -9.70
CA GLY A 32 -7.24 23.45 -10.03
C GLY A 32 -6.89 22.30 -9.10
N THR A 33 -7.81 21.98 -8.21
CA THR A 33 -7.87 20.75 -7.42
C THR A 33 -7.87 19.54 -8.37
N ALA A 34 -6.91 18.64 -8.19
CA ALA A 34 -6.69 17.50 -9.04
C ALA A 34 -7.68 16.35 -8.73
N SER A 35 -8.45 15.95 -9.72
CA SER A 35 -9.05 14.62 -9.81
C SER A 35 -8.43 13.86 -10.99
N GLN A 36 -7.65 12.86 -10.62
CA GLN A 36 -7.21 11.64 -11.32
C GLN A 36 -7.27 11.57 -12.86
N GLU A 37 -6.12 11.80 -13.50
CA GLU A 37 -5.50 10.89 -14.48
C GLU A 37 -4.01 11.26 -14.59
N LYS A 38 -3.11 10.31 -14.36
CA LYS A 38 -1.67 10.57 -14.15
C LYS A 38 -0.91 10.76 -15.47
N GLU A 39 -1.36 11.70 -16.30
CA GLU A 39 -0.49 12.28 -17.34
C GLU A 39 0.58 13.12 -16.64
N ARG A 40 1.85 12.74 -16.79
CA ARG A 40 2.99 13.48 -16.26
C ARG A 40 3.11 14.83 -16.99
N ARG A 41 2.32 15.82 -16.58
CA ARG A 41 2.49 17.19 -17.07
C ARG A 41 3.80 17.74 -16.52
N MET A 42 4.78 17.95 -17.40
CA MET A 42 6.04 18.58 -17.04
C MET A 42 5.77 19.99 -16.51
N ALA A 43 6.51 20.42 -15.50
CA ALA A 43 6.44 21.80 -15.04
C ALA A 43 6.87 22.72 -16.19
N TYR A 44 6.32 23.94 -16.25
CA TYR A 44 6.70 24.92 -17.27
C TYR A 44 6.69 26.33 -16.69
N TYR A 45 7.42 27.23 -17.33
CA TYR A 45 7.27 28.68 -17.13
C TYR A 45 7.20 29.38 -18.49
N VAL A 46 6.57 30.55 -18.52
CA VAL A 46 6.46 31.39 -19.72
C VAL A 46 7.44 32.54 -19.60
N GLU A 47 8.33 32.70 -20.56
CA GLU A 47 9.31 33.77 -20.64
C GLU A 47 8.64 35.11 -20.98
N LYS A 48 9.33 36.23 -20.71
CA LYS A 48 8.81 37.60 -20.92
C LYS A 48 8.39 37.88 -22.38
N ASN A 49 8.92 37.13 -23.33
CA ASN A 49 8.62 37.27 -24.75
C ASN A 49 7.43 36.39 -25.21
N GLY A 50 6.84 35.60 -24.30
CA GLY A 50 5.70 34.71 -24.58
C GLY A 50 6.06 33.24 -24.83
N ASP A 51 7.34 32.87 -24.82
CA ASP A 51 7.78 31.49 -25.05
C ASP A 51 7.56 30.59 -23.83
N THR A 52 7.10 29.36 -24.03
CA THR A 52 6.86 28.39 -22.95
C THR A 52 8.01 27.38 -22.84
N VAL A 53 8.70 27.37 -21.70
CA VAL A 53 9.81 26.46 -21.42
C VAL A 53 9.37 25.39 -20.42
N TYR A 54 9.44 24.13 -20.85
CA TYR A 54 9.19 22.98 -20.00
C TYR A 54 10.46 22.56 -19.25
N TYR A 55 10.32 22.23 -17.98
CA TYR A 55 11.39 21.67 -17.18
C TYR A 55 10.87 20.53 -16.31
N GLY A 56 11.75 19.58 -16.03
CA GLY A 56 11.49 18.47 -15.13
C GLY A 56 12.77 18.11 -14.41
N THR A 57 12.63 17.76 -13.14
CA THR A 57 13.75 17.16 -12.40
C THR A 57 13.69 15.67 -12.63
N ILE A 58 14.73 15.09 -13.20
CA ILE A 58 14.91 13.64 -13.24
C ILE A 58 15.58 13.27 -11.93
N GLU A 59 14.97 12.39 -11.16
CA GLU A 59 15.63 11.81 -10.00
C GLU A 59 16.88 11.04 -10.46
N GLY A 60 18.01 11.28 -9.78
CA GLY A 60 19.26 10.59 -10.11
C GLY A 60 19.06 9.07 -10.09
N ALA A 61 19.61 8.38 -11.09
CA ALA A 61 19.51 6.93 -11.16
C ALA A 61 20.27 6.30 -9.98
N LYS A 62 19.58 5.48 -9.19
CA LYS A 62 20.24 4.65 -8.16
C LYS A 62 20.99 3.52 -8.87
N ILE A 63 22.31 3.52 -8.77
CA ILE A 63 23.18 2.48 -9.35
C ILE A 63 23.57 1.52 -8.24
N TYR A 64 23.21 0.24 -8.40
CA TYR A 64 23.57 -0.82 -7.47
C TYR A 64 24.58 -1.76 -8.11
N ALA A 65 25.61 -2.15 -7.35
CA ALA A 65 26.57 -3.15 -7.81
C ALA A 65 25.89 -4.52 -7.93
N LYS A 66 26.21 -5.26 -8.99
CA LYS A 66 25.71 -6.63 -9.18
C LYS A 66 26.42 -7.57 -8.23
N ILE A 67 25.67 -8.33 -7.42
CA ILE A 67 26.25 -9.40 -6.62
C ILE A 67 26.46 -10.62 -7.53
N PRO A 68 27.69 -11.14 -7.69
CA PRO A 68 27.93 -12.30 -8.53
C PRO A 68 27.22 -13.53 -7.96
N LYS A 69 26.63 -14.34 -8.84
CA LYS A 69 25.95 -15.57 -8.43
C LYS A 69 26.95 -16.53 -7.78
N GLN A 70 26.77 -16.78 -6.49
CA GLN A 70 27.60 -17.74 -5.77
C GLN A 70 27.08 -19.18 -5.97
N ARG A 71 27.93 -20.17 -5.68
CA ARG A 71 27.56 -21.60 -5.74
C ARG A 71 27.30 -22.11 -4.33
N GLY A 72 26.39 -23.07 -4.17
CA GLY A 72 26.15 -23.76 -2.90
C GLY A 72 24.67 -23.89 -2.51
N THR A 73 24.42 -24.68 -1.46
CA THR A 73 23.12 -24.81 -0.80
C THR A 73 22.72 -23.53 -0.08
N TYR A 74 23.67 -22.93 0.63
CA TYR A 74 23.49 -21.68 1.36
C TYR A 74 23.01 -20.53 0.46
N TRP A 75 23.73 -20.26 -0.64
CA TRP A 75 23.38 -19.20 -1.58
C TRP A 75 21.98 -19.37 -2.17
N ARG A 76 21.60 -20.60 -2.53
CA ARG A 76 20.25 -20.90 -3.06
C ARG A 76 19.16 -20.65 -2.02
N ARG A 77 19.45 -20.93 -0.74
CA ARG A 77 18.53 -20.64 0.36
C ARG A 77 18.39 -19.14 0.54
N TYR A 78 19.51 -18.41 0.66
CA TYR A 78 19.50 -16.96 0.79
C TYR A 78 18.76 -16.26 -0.36
N TYR A 79 19.05 -16.63 -1.61
CA TYR A 79 18.36 -16.09 -2.78
C TYR A 79 16.84 -16.31 -2.71
N ARG A 80 16.40 -17.48 -2.23
CA ARG A 80 14.97 -17.77 -2.04
C ARG A 80 14.39 -16.97 -0.87
N ASP A 81 15.14 -16.83 0.22
CA ASP A 81 14.72 -16.08 1.41
C ASP A 81 14.51 -14.61 1.04
N VAL A 82 15.44 -13.96 0.33
CA VAL A 82 15.27 -12.59 -0.18
C VAL A 82 14.03 -12.50 -1.07
N GLN A 83 13.87 -13.41 -2.03
CA GLN A 83 12.72 -13.39 -2.94
C GLN A 83 11.38 -13.51 -2.20
N ASN A 84 11.30 -14.42 -1.23
CA ASN A 84 10.11 -14.66 -0.45
C ASN A 84 9.83 -13.52 0.52
N PHE A 85 10.87 -12.93 1.12
CA PHE A 85 10.76 -11.81 2.04
C PHE A 85 10.09 -10.62 1.36
N GLY A 86 10.52 -10.24 0.16
CA GLY A 86 9.95 -9.11 -0.57
C GLY A 86 8.48 -9.29 -0.92
N LYS A 87 8.03 -10.54 -1.04
CA LYS A 87 6.61 -10.89 -1.26
C LYS A 87 5.79 -10.95 0.02
N THR A 88 6.41 -11.20 1.17
CA THR A 88 5.69 -11.55 2.41
C THR A 88 5.75 -10.44 3.44
N TYR A 89 6.89 -9.78 3.60
CA TYR A 89 7.08 -8.74 4.61
C TYR A 89 6.10 -7.55 4.47
N PRO A 90 5.74 -7.07 3.26
CA PRO A 90 4.71 -6.05 3.13
C PRO A 90 3.37 -6.45 3.77
N TYR A 91 2.98 -7.72 3.67
CA TYR A 91 1.75 -8.25 4.29
C TYR A 91 1.87 -8.30 5.82
N ALA A 92 3.06 -8.60 6.36
CA ALA A 92 3.31 -8.57 7.80
C ALA A 92 3.20 -7.15 8.36
N LEU A 93 3.76 -6.16 7.66
CA LEU A 93 3.63 -4.74 8.02
C LEU A 93 2.17 -4.27 7.99
N MET A 94 1.37 -4.72 7.03
CA MET A 94 -0.06 -4.43 6.99
C MET A 94 -0.81 -5.04 8.18
N ALA A 95 -0.52 -6.29 8.51
CA ALA A 95 -1.12 -6.94 9.68
C ALA A 95 -0.80 -6.18 10.97
N LYS A 96 0.46 -5.74 11.12
CA LYS A 96 0.89 -4.86 12.22
C LYS A 96 0.07 -3.57 12.27
N GLN A 97 -0.07 -2.89 11.14
CA GLN A 97 -0.82 -1.64 11.05
C GLN A 97 -2.28 -1.83 11.46
N ILE A 98 -2.95 -2.85 10.92
CA ILE A 98 -4.36 -3.13 11.24
C ILE A 98 -4.52 -3.45 12.72
N LEU A 99 -3.58 -4.18 13.32
CA LEU A 99 -3.61 -4.45 14.75
C LEU A 99 -3.45 -3.16 15.57
N MET A 100 -2.49 -2.30 15.23
CA MET A 100 -2.31 -1.01 15.90
C MET A 100 -3.56 -0.12 15.81
N GLU A 101 -4.22 -0.09 14.64
CA GLU A 101 -5.49 0.62 14.44
C GLU A 101 -6.60 0.01 15.32
N THR A 102 -6.68 -1.32 15.37
CA THR A 102 -7.66 -2.05 16.19
C THR A 102 -7.46 -1.75 17.68
N ASP A 103 -6.23 -1.82 18.17
CA ASP A 103 -5.88 -1.52 19.55
C ASP A 103 -6.19 -0.06 19.90
N SER A 104 -5.91 0.87 18.99
CA SER A 104 -6.24 2.29 19.19
C SER A 104 -7.74 2.53 19.29
N THR A 105 -8.54 1.87 18.45
CA THR A 105 -10.01 1.97 18.45
C THR A 105 -10.59 1.41 19.75
N ILE A 106 -10.07 0.25 20.17
CA ILE A 106 -10.46 -0.41 21.42
C ILE A 106 -10.08 0.41 22.66
N PHE A 107 -9.00 1.21 22.57
CA PHE A 107 -8.58 2.10 23.65
C PHE A 107 -9.40 3.39 23.70
N SER A 108 -9.78 3.94 22.54
CA SER A 108 -10.58 5.17 22.46
C SER A 108 -12.06 4.96 22.77
N GLU A 109 -12.59 3.76 22.50
CA GLU A 109 -13.98 3.43 22.73
C GLU A 109 -14.15 2.64 24.04
N ASP A 110 -15.11 3.03 24.86
CA ASP A 110 -15.47 2.33 26.10
C ASP A 110 -16.29 1.06 25.81
N PHE A 111 -15.69 0.10 25.10
CA PHE A 111 -16.34 -1.17 24.80
C PHE A 111 -16.53 -2.02 26.05
N SER A 112 -17.77 -2.49 26.24
CA SER A 112 -18.03 -3.68 27.07
C SER A 112 -17.20 -4.87 26.57
N ARG A 113 -16.82 -5.79 27.45
CA ARG A 113 -16.10 -7.04 27.11
C ARG A 113 -16.69 -7.74 25.87
N ILE A 114 -18.02 -7.83 25.80
CA ILE A 114 -18.73 -8.50 24.69
C ILE A 114 -18.65 -7.69 23.38
N GLN A 115 -18.66 -6.36 23.47
CA GLN A 115 -18.50 -5.49 22.30
C GLN A 115 -17.07 -5.55 21.76
N ARG A 116 -16.08 -5.51 22.64
CA ARG A 116 -14.66 -5.68 22.31
C ARG A 116 -14.41 -6.98 21.56
N GLU A 117 -14.88 -8.11 22.11
CA GLU A 117 -14.74 -9.42 21.46
C GLU A 117 -15.42 -9.47 20.08
N ARG A 118 -16.60 -8.86 19.94
CA ARG A 118 -17.29 -8.79 18.64
C ARG A 118 -16.53 -7.94 17.63
N PHE A 119 -16.01 -6.80 18.07
CA PHE A 119 -15.22 -5.89 17.24
C PHE A 119 -13.95 -6.57 16.74
N ILE A 120 -13.17 -7.18 17.65
CA ILE A 120 -11.96 -7.94 17.30
C ILE A 120 -12.30 -9.02 16.27
N ARG A 121 -13.34 -9.83 16.52
CA ARG A 121 -13.77 -10.87 15.57
C ARG A 121 -14.19 -10.32 14.21
N SER A 122 -14.81 -9.14 14.18
CA SER A 122 -15.20 -8.50 12.92
C SER A 122 -13.99 -8.02 12.12
N VAL A 123 -13.00 -7.40 12.79
CA VAL A 123 -11.75 -6.97 12.16
C VAL A 123 -10.95 -8.17 11.68
N GLU A 124 -10.79 -9.21 12.50
CA GLU A 124 -10.15 -10.47 12.11
C GLU A 124 -10.82 -11.06 10.87
N LYS A 125 -12.16 -11.06 10.84
CA LYS A 125 -12.92 -11.60 9.71
C LYS A 125 -12.66 -10.83 8.42
N ASP A 126 -12.70 -9.50 8.50
CA ASP A 126 -12.48 -8.61 7.36
C ASP A 126 -11.02 -8.67 6.88
N LEU A 127 -10.08 -8.76 7.82
CA LEU A 127 -8.65 -8.96 7.57
C LEU A 127 -8.45 -10.23 6.75
N PHE A 128 -8.94 -11.37 7.22
CA PHE A 128 -8.78 -12.63 6.51
C PHE A 128 -9.51 -12.67 5.17
N ALA A 129 -10.70 -12.07 5.05
CA ALA A 129 -11.39 -12.00 3.76
C ALA A 129 -10.55 -11.27 2.70
N ARG A 130 -9.83 -10.21 3.09
CA ARG A 130 -8.90 -9.47 2.22
C ARG A 130 -7.63 -10.26 1.93
N PHE A 131 -7.05 -10.91 2.95
CA PHE A 131 -5.80 -11.63 2.80
C PHE A 131 -5.94 -13.06 2.24
N GLU A 132 -7.15 -13.63 2.20
CA GLU A 132 -7.41 -15.00 1.74
C GLU A 132 -6.86 -15.26 0.33
N LYS A 133 -7.18 -14.39 -0.64
CA LYS A 133 -6.76 -14.58 -2.03
C LYS A 133 -5.23 -14.50 -2.18
N PRO A 134 -4.54 -13.46 -1.64
CA PRO A 134 -3.09 -13.45 -1.59
C PRO A 134 -2.48 -14.66 -0.90
N LEU A 135 -2.98 -15.05 0.29
CA LEU A 135 -2.50 -16.20 1.05
C LEU A 135 -2.64 -17.52 0.28
N ARG A 136 -3.73 -17.71 -0.46
CA ARG A 136 -3.93 -18.88 -1.33
C ARG A 136 -2.96 -18.93 -2.50
N SER A 137 -2.51 -17.78 -2.99
CA SER A 137 -1.53 -17.70 -4.08
C SER A 137 -0.09 -17.94 -3.60
N MET A 138 0.16 -17.83 -2.29
CA MET A 138 1.48 -18.03 -1.72
C MET A 138 1.87 -19.51 -1.68
N THR A 139 3.16 -19.78 -1.89
CA THR A 139 3.71 -21.10 -1.61
C THR A 139 3.74 -21.36 -0.11
N VAL A 140 3.79 -22.63 0.28
CA VAL A 140 4.00 -23.06 1.67
C VAL A 140 5.16 -22.32 2.34
N SER A 141 6.30 -22.17 1.65
CA SER A 141 7.48 -21.49 2.20
C SER A 141 7.26 -20.01 2.45
N GLN A 142 6.47 -19.35 1.60
CA GLN A 142 6.10 -17.94 1.76
C GLN A 142 5.11 -17.77 2.90
N GLY A 143 4.09 -18.64 2.99
CA GLY A 143 3.16 -18.65 4.12
C GLY A 143 3.86 -18.83 5.47
N LYS A 144 4.81 -19.78 5.56
CA LYS A 144 5.63 -19.97 6.78
C LYS A 144 6.43 -18.72 7.14
N MET A 145 7.06 -18.08 6.15
CA MET A 145 7.83 -16.85 6.35
C MET A 145 6.95 -15.68 6.78
N LEU A 146 5.80 -15.48 6.14
CA LEU A 146 4.84 -14.45 6.49
C LEU A 146 4.41 -14.56 7.96
N MET A 147 4.09 -15.77 8.41
CA MET A 147 3.67 -15.99 9.80
C MET A 147 4.76 -15.64 10.81
N LYS A 148 6.02 -16.03 10.53
CA LYS A 148 7.17 -15.63 11.35
C LYS A 148 7.32 -14.12 11.40
N LEU A 149 7.15 -13.43 10.27
CA LEU A 149 7.24 -11.98 10.20
C LEU A 149 6.09 -11.29 10.94
N ILE A 150 4.87 -11.81 10.89
CA ILE A 150 3.74 -11.30 11.69
C ILE A 150 4.03 -11.49 13.18
N ASP A 151 4.49 -12.69 13.59
CA ASP A 151 4.88 -12.96 14.97
C ASP A 151 6.00 -12.01 15.44
N ARG A 152 6.97 -11.70 14.57
CA ARG A 152 8.03 -10.71 14.82
C ARG A 152 7.52 -9.28 15.00
N GLU A 153 6.55 -8.86 14.20
CA GLU A 153 6.03 -7.49 14.25
C GLU A 153 5.04 -7.24 15.39
N VAL A 154 4.28 -8.28 15.78
CA VAL A 154 3.13 -8.17 16.68
C VAL A 154 3.37 -8.91 18.02
N GLY A 155 4.25 -9.90 18.06
CA GLY A 155 4.52 -10.70 19.27
C GLY A 155 3.38 -11.66 19.66
N ILE A 156 2.41 -11.87 18.76
CA ILE A 156 1.31 -12.82 18.97
C ILE A 156 1.44 -13.92 17.91
N THR A 157 1.46 -15.17 18.37
CA THR A 157 1.46 -16.32 17.48
C THR A 157 0.20 -16.29 16.63
N SER A 158 0.33 -15.98 15.34
CA SER A 158 -0.81 -15.77 14.44
C SER A 158 -1.56 -17.08 14.11
N TYR A 159 -1.10 -18.22 14.63
CA TYR A 159 -1.82 -19.50 14.65
C TYR A 159 -3.19 -19.41 15.35
N ASN A 160 -3.27 -18.71 16.48
CA ASN A 160 -4.53 -18.60 17.23
C ASN A 160 -5.59 -17.85 16.40
N ILE A 161 -5.15 -16.82 15.68
CA ILE A 161 -5.98 -16.00 14.79
C ILE A 161 -6.46 -16.82 13.58
N ILE A 162 -5.56 -17.62 13.00
CA ILE A 162 -5.84 -18.53 11.88
C ILE A 162 -6.82 -19.64 12.27
N LYS A 163 -6.61 -20.32 13.41
CA LYS A 163 -7.42 -21.48 13.80
C LYS A 163 -8.90 -21.16 14.04
N ASP A 164 -9.19 -19.95 14.52
CA ASP A 164 -10.54 -19.55 14.92
C ASP A 164 -11.32 -18.87 13.78
N TYR A 165 -10.64 -18.48 12.70
CA TYR A 165 -11.30 -17.97 11.51
C TYR A 165 -12.01 -19.12 10.77
N LYS A 166 -13.34 -19.08 10.71
CA LYS A 166 -14.18 -20.09 10.02
C LYS A 166 -14.88 -19.54 8.77
N GLY A 167 -14.42 -18.41 8.22
CA GLY A 167 -15.08 -17.74 7.09
C GLY A 167 -14.53 -18.19 5.73
N GLY A 168 -15.41 -18.68 4.84
CA GLY A 168 -15.22 -18.79 3.37
C GLY A 168 -14.12 -19.71 2.83
N LEU A 169 -13.10 -20.01 3.63
CA LEU A 169 -11.96 -20.82 3.27
C LEU A 169 -12.35 -22.30 3.18
N THR A 170 -11.87 -22.98 2.14
CA THR A 170 -12.21 -24.40 1.93
C THR A 170 -11.60 -25.25 3.05
N ALA A 171 -12.29 -26.31 3.48
CA ALA A 171 -11.79 -27.22 4.51
C ALA A 171 -10.38 -27.78 4.20
N GLY A 172 -10.07 -27.96 2.91
CA GLY A 172 -8.74 -28.35 2.45
C GLY A 172 -7.65 -27.28 2.65
N PHE A 173 -7.98 -25.99 2.55
CA PHE A 173 -7.04 -24.91 2.88
C PHE A 173 -6.68 -24.97 4.37
N TRP A 174 -7.68 -25.09 5.24
CA TRP A 174 -7.47 -25.21 6.68
C TRP A 174 -6.69 -26.44 7.08
N GLN A 175 -6.93 -27.58 6.43
CA GLN A 175 -6.17 -28.80 6.67
C GLN A 175 -4.73 -28.68 6.20
N GLY A 176 -4.50 -28.03 5.05
CA GLY A 176 -3.17 -27.72 4.53
C GLY A 176 -2.40 -26.80 5.47
N VAL A 177 -3.05 -25.73 5.94
CA VAL A 177 -2.50 -24.83 6.95
C VAL A 177 -2.22 -25.62 8.24
N ALA A 178 -3.19 -26.27 8.87
CA ALA A 178 -2.95 -27.02 10.11
C ALA A 178 -1.81 -28.06 10.01
N LYS A 179 -1.65 -28.74 8.87
CA LYS A 179 -0.59 -29.75 8.65
C LYS A 179 0.79 -29.13 8.42
N LEU A 180 0.88 -28.05 7.67
CA LEU A 180 2.14 -27.34 7.40
C LEU A 180 2.62 -26.51 8.59
N PHE A 181 1.67 -26.11 9.43
CA PHE A 181 1.82 -25.12 10.47
C PHE A 181 1.62 -25.72 11.88
N GLY A 182 1.75 -27.04 12.03
CA GLY A 182 1.60 -27.76 13.31
C GLY A 182 2.64 -27.37 14.38
N SER A 183 3.69 -28.17 14.54
CA SER A 183 4.71 -27.94 15.59
C SER A 183 5.51 -26.63 15.43
N ASP A 184 5.69 -26.16 14.19
CA ASP A 184 6.59 -25.03 13.88
C ASP A 184 5.98 -23.65 14.19
N LEU A 185 4.65 -23.47 14.18
CA LEU A 185 4.02 -22.17 14.46
C LEU A 185 3.88 -21.83 15.94
N LYS A 186 4.01 -22.83 16.81
CA LYS A 186 3.99 -22.58 18.26
C LYS A 186 5.33 -22.09 18.76
N LYS A 187 6.39 -22.21 17.96
CA LYS A 187 7.69 -21.65 18.28
C LYS A 187 7.62 -20.14 18.09
N PRO A 188 7.98 -19.34 19.11
CA PRO A 188 8.11 -17.91 18.95
C PRO A 188 9.23 -17.60 17.95
N TYR A 189 9.15 -16.42 17.33
CA TYR A 189 10.20 -15.89 16.48
C TYR A 189 11.54 -15.82 17.22
N ASP A 190 12.58 -16.43 16.63
CA ASP A 190 13.92 -16.54 17.24
C ASP A 190 14.95 -15.74 16.44
N LYS A 191 15.06 -14.46 16.78
CA LYS A 191 15.96 -13.50 16.11
C LYS A 191 17.46 -13.88 16.21
N ASP A 192 17.86 -14.60 17.26
CA ASP A 192 19.28 -14.90 17.52
C ASP A 192 19.67 -16.30 17.03
N GLY A 193 18.69 -17.17 16.76
CA GLY A 193 18.90 -18.54 16.31
C GLY A 193 18.30 -18.84 14.94
N GLU A 194 17.18 -19.56 14.91
CA GLU A 194 16.64 -20.14 13.66
C GLU A 194 16.22 -19.07 12.62
N ASP A 195 15.82 -17.88 13.08
CA ASP A 195 15.29 -16.78 12.26
C ASP A 195 16.24 -15.60 12.08
N ALA A 196 17.51 -15.70 12.52
CA ALA A 196 18.50 -14.62 12.39
C ALA A 196 18.67 -14.07 10.96
N ARG A 197 18.58 -14.92 9.94
CA ARG A 197 18.62 -14.47 8.52
C ARG A 197 17.39 -13.66 8.11
N LEU A 198 16.23 -13.95 8.70
CA LEU A 198 15.03 -13.14 8.45
C LEU A 198 15.20 -11.78 9.12
N GLU A 199 15.76 -11.73 10.33
CA GLU A 199 16.01 -10.46 11.02
C GLU A 199 17.02 -9.60 10.24
N GLU A 200 18.08 -10.19 9.68
CA GLU A 200 19.00 -9.49 8.76
C GLU A 200 18.24 -8.80 7.60
N LEU A 201 17.27 -9.49 6.99
CA LEU A 201 16.46 -8.90 5.92
C LEU A 201 15.53 -7.79 6.43
N VAL A 202 15.03 -7.90 7.67
CA VAL A 202 14.26 -6.84 8.33
C VAL A 202 15.13 -5.62 8.60
N GLU A 203 16.36 -5.80 9.07
CA GLU A 203 17.31 -4.70 9.28
C GLU A 203 17.63 -3.99 7.97
N ILE A 204 17.92 -4.75 6.90
CA ILE A 204 18.15 -4.22 5.55
C ILE A 204 16.93 -3.47 5.03
N TRP A 205 15.72 -3.96 5.31
CA TRP A 205 14.49 -3.25 4.98
C TRP A 205 14.37 -1.93 5.73
N ASN A 206 14.58 -1.94 7.05
CA ASN A 206 14.46 -0.77 7.90
C ASN A 206 15.53 0.29 7.56
N ALA A 207 16.70 -0.13 7.08
CA ALA A 207 17.74 0.74 6.56
C ALA A 207 17.39 1.37 5.19
N GLY A 208 16.33 0.89 4.52
CA GLY A 208 15.97 1.33 3.17
C GLY A 208 16.86 0.73 2.07
N GLU A 209 17.67 -0.27 2.39
CA GLU A 209 18.64 -0.89 1.48
C GLU A 209 18.08 -2.15 0.79
N TYR A 210 16.91 -2.63 1.19
CA TYR A 210 16.32 -3.84 0.64
C TYR A 210 16.04 -3.77 -0.87
N GLU A 211 15.64 -2.61 -1.38
CA GLU A 211 15.46 -2.40 -2.82
C GLU A 211 16.78 -2.59 -3.57
N ALA A 212 17.87 -2.06 -3.02
CA ALA A 212 19.22 -2.19 -3.57
C ALA A 212 19.66 -3.65 -3.59
N LEU A 213 19.50 -4.34 -2.46
CA LEU A 213 19.78 -5.77 -2.34
C LEU A 213 18.98 -6.58 -3.37
N TYR A 214 17.67 -6.38 -3.42
CA TYR A 214 16.80 -7.10 -4.33
C TYR A 214 17.20 -6.86 -5.79
N TYR A 215 17.40 -5.61 -6.18
CA TYR A 215 17.82 -5.27 -7.53
C TYR A 215 19.18 -5.90 -7.87
N SER A 216 20.14 -5.86 -6.96
CA SER A 216 21.48 -6.44 -7.16
C SER A 216 21.47 -7.95 -7.41
N LEU A 217 20.48 -8.66 -6.86
CA LEU A 217 20.32 -10.11 -6.95
C LEU A 217 19.47 -10.54 -8.14
N PHE A 218 18.35 -9.86 -8.37
CA PHE A 218 17.32 -10.28 -9.33
C PHE A 218 17.31 -9.46 -10.62
N TRP A 219 18.04 -8.34 -10.68
CA TRP A 219 17.99 -7.38 -11.79
C TRP A 219 16.55 -7.04 -12.15
N LYS A 220 15.75 -6.72 -11.14
CA LYS A 220 14.41 -6.18 -11.27
C LYS A 220 14.07 -5.50 -9.96
N TYR A 221 13.20 -4.51 -10.01
CA TYR A 221 12.64 -3.97 -8.79
C TYR A 221 11.70 -5.01 -8.17
N PRO A 222 11.69 -5.13 -6.83
CA PRO A 222 10.73 -5.97 -6.14
C PRO A 222 9.30 -5.51 -6.41
N ASP A 223 8.44 -6.47 -6.74
CA ASP A 223 7.02 -6.23 -7.00
C ASP A 223 6.29 -6.11 -5.65
N PHE A 224 6.28 -4.92 -5.05
CA PHE A 224 5.66 -4.67 -3.75
C PHE A 224 4.16 -4.38 -3.87
N ILE A 225 3.34 -5.38 -4.19
CA ILE A 225 1.89 -5.14 -4.26
C ILE A 225 1.06 -6.32 -3.74
N PRO A 226 0.11 -6.04 -2.82
CA PRO A 226 -1.30 -6.33 -2.99
C PRO A 226 -2.09 -5.10 -3.46
N GLU A 227 -2.72 -5.18 -4.63
CA GLU A 227 -3.30 -4.04 -5.37
C GLU A 227 -4.53 -3.44 -4.68
N GLU A 228 -5.14 -4.22 -3.79
CA GLU A 228 -6.38 -3.94 -3.05
C GLU A 228 -6.26 -2.77 -2.06
N PHE A 229 -5.05 -2.26 -1.78
CA PHE A 229 -4.80 -1.06 -0.94
C PHE A 229 -4.25 0.14 -1.72
N SER A 230 -3.98 0.00 -3.02
CA SER A 230 -3.43 1.10 -3.84
C SER A 230 -4.46 2.16 -4.26
N LYS A 231 -5.76 1.84 -4.15
CA LYS A 231 -6.88 2.65 -4.65
C LYS A 231 -7.41 3.76 -3.71
N GLN A 232 -6.73 4.05 -2.60
CA GLN A 232 -7.11 5.13 -1.67
C GLN A 232 -6.25 6.40 -1.81
N ARG A 233 -5.56 6.58 -2.94
CA ARG A 233 -4.71 7.75 -3.20
C ARG A 233 -5.25 8.62 -4.33
#